data_AF-A0A370X776-F1
#
_entry.id   AF-A0A370X776-F1
#
_cell.length_a   1.000
_cell.length_b   1.000
_cell.length_c   1.000
_cell.angle_alpha   90.00
_cell.angle_beta   90.00
_cell.angle_gamma   90.00
#
_symmetry.space_group_name_H-M   'P 1'
#
loop_
_entity.id
_entity.type
_entity.pdbx_description
1 polymer ?
#
loop_
_entity_poly.entity_id
_entity_poly.type
_entity_poly.pdbx_seq_one_letter_code
_entity_poly.pdbx_strand_id
1 'polypeptide(L)'
;MPSFISSSRDCSGWQSSRWRCWCRSHCARQGGSRKRPVEDGGDIDVPLYTLVTQKGTLDQAAKARLAKQLTSFHAEYAGVPQNWVHVVFQDFPPGDGFTAGEPAPAAALTLLIRSGRSAEYKKGLLLQLWSIFQTATGAPDDQIVIGIQEVSPSQAMEMGQIMPDVAE
;
A
#
# COMPACT_ATOMS: atom_id res chain seq x y z
N MET A 1 1.61 -1.10 51.30
CA MET A 1 2.97 -1.46 51.75
C MET A 1 2.86 -2.76 52.54
N PRO A 2 3.68 -3.80 52.28
CA PRO A 2 5.13 -3.70 52.09
C PRO A 2 5.65 -4.23 50.75
N SER A 3 6.82 -3.69 50.39
CA SER A 3 7.76 -4.13 49.36
C SER A 3 8.67 -5.23 49.91
N PHE A 4 9.22 -6.11 49.06
CA PHE A 4 10.56 -6.76 49.15
C PHE A 4 10.68 -7.70 47.91
N ILE A 5 11.33 -7.28 46.82
CA ILE A 5 12.74 -7.49 46.41
C ILE A 5 13.17 -8.97 46.36
N SER A 6 13.24 -9.46 45.12
CA SER A 6 14.29 -10.25 44.45
C SER A 6 15.40 -10.92 45.29
N SER A 7 15.64 -12.21 45.03
CA SER A 7 16.99 -12.78 44.99
C SER A 7 16.98 -14.12 44.24
N SER A 8 17.69 -14.16 43.11
CA SER A 8 18.12 -15.33 42.36
C SER A 8 19.14 -16.20 43.14
N ARG A 9 19.17 -17.49 42.83
CA ARG A 9 20.27 -18.49 42.91
C ARG A 9 19.71 -19.80 42.36
N ASP A 10 19.90 -20.15 41.10
CA ASP A 10 21.11 -20.65 40.41
C ASP A 10 21.42 -22.14 40.64
N CYS A 11 21.55 -22.83 39.50
CA CYS A 11 22.25 -24.06 39.15
C CYS A 11 22.05 -25.41 39.89
N SER A 12 21.72 -26.42 39.06
CA SER A 12 22.53 -27.63 38.76
C SER A 12 21.79 -28.96 38.95
N GLY A 13 21.93 -29.86 37.95
CA GLY A 13 21.34 -31.20 38.04
C GLY A 13 21.33 -31.99 36.74
N TRP A 14 22.49 -32.17 36.14
CA TRP A 14 22.78 -33.14 35.08
C TRP A 14 22.42 -34.56 35.57
N GLN A 15 21.67 -35.34 34.78
CA GLN A 15 22.03 -36.74 34.51
C GLN A 15 21.12 -37.41 33.46
N SER A 16 21.83 -38.02 32.52
CA SER A 16 21.46 -39.06 31.58
C SER A 16 20.47 -40.11 32.10
N SER A 17 19.56 -40.58 31.24
CA SER A 17 19.33 -42.03 31.04
C SER A 17 18.41 -42.31 29.86
N ARG A 18 19.07 -42.79 28.82
CA ARG A 18 18.62 -43.58 27.68
C ARG A 18 17.58 -44.65 28.07
N TRP A 19 16.38 -44.57 27.50
CA TRP A 19 15.49 -45.74 27.32
C TRP A 19 15.06 -45.80 25.85
N ARG A 20 15.36 -46.93 25.21
CA ARG A 20 14.98 -47.23 23.82
C ARG A 20 13.55 -47.77 23.77
N CYS A 21 12.83 -47.33 22.74
CA CYS A 21 11.82 -48.01 21.92
C CYS A 21 11.13 -49.26 22.48
N TRP A 22 9.79 -49.26 22.55
CA TRP A 22 8.93 -49.96 21.57
C TRP A 22 7.45 -49.60 21.81
N CYS A 23 6.80 -48.92 20.87
CA CYS A 23 5.40 -49.18 20.54
C CYS A 23 5.08 -48.56 19.17
N ARG A 24 5.29 -49.36 18.11
CA ARG A 24 4.63 -49.15 16.83
C ARG A 24 3.17 -49.55 16.99
N SER A 25 2.26 -48.58 16.92
CA SER A 25 0.99 -48.67 16.20
C SER A 25 0.13 -47.47 16.59
N HIS A 26 -0.52 -46.86 15.60
CA HIS A 26 -1.40 -45.68 15.68
C HIS A 26 -0.71 -44.30 15.65
N CYS A 27 0.05 -44.05 14.57
CA CYS A 27 0.17 -42.70 14.04
C CYS A 27 -1.14 -42.37 13.30
N ALA A 28 -2.18 -41.99 14.04
CA ALA A 28 -3.41 -41.48 13.47
C ALA A 28 -3.09 -40.15 12.78
N ARG A 29 -3.24 -40.15 11.45
CA ARG A 29 -3.19 -38.97 10.59
C ARG A 29 -4.16 -37.92 11.11
N GLN A 30 -3.67 -36.96 11.89
CA GLN A 30 -4.34 -35.67 11.99
C GLN A 30 -4.09 -34.95 10.66
N GLY A 31 -5.12 -34.96 9.82
CA GLY A 31 -5.22 -34.13 8.62
C GLY A 31 -5.33 -32.66 9.02
N GLY A 32 -4.23 -32.10 9.53
CA GLY A 32 -4.03 -30.67 9.51
C GLY A 32 -3.76 -30.29 8.07
N SER A 33 -4.71 -29.61 7.42
CA SER A 33 -4.46 -28.89 6.18
C SER A 33 -3.29 -27.96 6.45
N ARG A 34 -2.07 -28.37 6.08
CA ARG A 34 -0.97 -27.41 5.90
C ARG A 34 -1.47 -26.49 4.82
N LYS A 35 -1.93 -25.29 5.22
CA LYS A 35 -1.98 -24.18 4.30
C LYS A 35 -0.59 -24.13 3.68
N ARG A 36 -0.53 -24.32 2.36
CA ARG A 36 0.69 -24.06 1.60
C ARG A 36 1.14 -22.65 1.99
N PRO A 37 2.44 -22.39 2.18
CA PRO A 37 2.93 -21.03 2.21
C PRO A 37 2.34 -20.33 0.98
N VAL A 38 1.69 -19.19 1.18
CA VAL A 38 1.42 -18.31 0.05
C VAL A 38 2.79 -18.05 -0.56
N GLU A 39 2.99 -18.44 -1.81
CA GLU A 39 4.20 -18.08 -2.53
C GLU A 39 4.21 -16.55 -2.55
N ASP A 40 5.21 -15.98 -1.88
CA ASP A 40 5.41 -14.55 -1.63
C ASP A 40 5.83 -13.80 -2.92
N GLY A 41 5.27 -14.23 -4.05
CA GLY A 41 5.42 -13.63 -5.38
C GLY A 41 4.22 -12.73 -5.70
N GLY A 42 3.64 -12.09 -4.68
CA GLY A 42 2.70 -11.00 -4.88
C GLY A 42 3.44 -9.83 -5.48
N ASP A 43 3.00 -9.42 -6.66
CA ASP A 43 3.54 -8.32 -7.45
C ASP A 43 3.67 -7.04 -6.59
N ILE A 44 4.88 -6.70 -6.10
CA ILE A 44 5.09 -5.61 -5.12
C ILE A 44 4.91 -4.23 -5.75
N ASP A 45 3.69 -3.87 -6.14
CA ASP A 45 3.40 -2.54 -6.67
C ASP A 45 3.31 -1.54 -5.52
N VAL A 46 4.08 -0.46 -5.63
CA VAL A 46 4.21 0.57 -4.59
C VAL A 46 3.64 1.87 -5.13
N PRO A 47 2.31 1.99 -5.22
CA PRO A 47 1.69 3.18 -5.79
C PRO A 47 1.74 4.34 -4.79
N LEU A 48 2.27 5.47 -5.24
CA LEU A 48 2.16 6.74 -4.53
C LEU A 48 1.25 7.68 -5.30
N TYR A 49 0.12 7.99 -4.70
CA TYR A 49 -0.79 9.03 -5.15
C TYR A 49 -0.40 10.37 -4.52
N THR A 50 -0.13 11.37 -5.36
CA THR A 50 0.00 12.76 -4.94
C THR A 50 -1.15 13.57 -5.51
N LEU A 51 -1.98 14.13 -4.63
CA LEU A 51 -3.11 14.96 -5.00
C LEU A 51 -2.80 16.40 -4.61
N VAL A 52 -2.82 17.29 -5.59
CA VAL A 52 -2.58 18.72 -5.41
C VAL A 52 -3.89 19.46 -5.64
N THR A 53 -4.37 20.20 -4.65
CA THR A 53 -5.63 20.97 -4.73
C THR A 53 -5.50 22.32 -4.06
N GLN A 54 -6.38 23.27 -4.39
CA GLN A 54 -6.45 24.53 -3.65
C GLN A 54 -6.93 24.26 -2.21
N LYS A 55 -6.38 25.00 -1.23
CA LYS A 55 -6.87 24.97 0.15
C LYS A 55 -8.37 25.27 0.17
N GLY A 56 -9.13 24.38 0.80
CA GLY A 56 -10.60 24.47 0.91
C GLY A 56 -11.36 23.59 -0.09
N THR A 57 -10.72 23.05 -1.13
CA THR A 57 -11.36 22.11 -2.07
C THR A 57 -11.75 20.81 -1.37
N LEU A 58 -10.84 20.24 -0.58
CA LEU A 58 -11.07 19.03 0.20
C LEU A 58 -10.81 19.30 1.68
N ASP A 59 -11.82 19.13 2.52
CA ASP A 59 -11.63 19.09 3.97
C ASP A 59 -10.97 17.78 4.42
N GLN A 60 -10.58 17.68 5.69
CA GLN A 60 -9.90 16.49 6.20
C GLN A 60 -10.76 15.21 6.11
N ALA A 61 -12.08 15.33 6.27
CA ALA A 61 -12.97 14.17 6.15
C ALA A 61 -13.09 13.70 4.70
N ALA A 62 -13.14 14.62 3.74
CA ALA A 62 -13.13 14.34 2.31
C ALA A 62 -11.79 13.72 1.88
N LYS A 63 -10.66 14.25 2.37
CA LYS A 63 -9.33 13.66 2.15
C LYS A 63 -9.26 12.22 2.66
N ALA A 64 -9.74 11.95 3.87
CA ALA A 64 -9.76 10.60 4.44
C ALA A 64 -10.65 9.63 3.63
N ARG A 65 -11.84 10.09 3.17
CA ARG A 65 -12.72 9.27 2.31
C ARG A 65 -12.06 8.97 0.97
N LEU A 66 -11.49 9.98 0.32
CA LEU A 66 -10.83 9.82 -0.98
C LEU A 66 -9.59 8.92 -0.88
N ALA A 67 -8.78 9.08 0.16
CA ALA A 67 -7.63 8.19 0.41
C ALA A 67 -8.08 6.72 0.51
N LYS A 68 -9.10 6.44 1.33
CA LYS A 68 -9.64 5.09 1.48
C LYS A 68 -10.19 4.53 0.16
N GLN A 69 -10.86 5.36 -0.62
CA GLN A 69 -11.40 4.98 -1.92
C GLN A 69 -10.28 4.65 -2.91
N LEU A 70 -9.25 5.49 -3.03
CA LEU A 70 -8.09 5.26 -3.90
C LEU A 70 -7.31 4.01 -3.49
N THR A 71 -7.07 3.82 -2.18
CA THR A 71 -6.43 2.61 -1.65
C THR A 71 -7.18 1.35 -2.02
N SER A 72 -8.50 1.34 -1.83
CA SER A 72 -9.32 0.16 -2.14
C SER A 72 -9.36 -0.10 -3.65
N PHE A 73 -9.58 0.95 -4.43
CA PHE A 73 -9.60 0.88 -5.89
C PHE A 73 -8.27 0.37 -6.45
N HIS A 74 -7.13 0.91 -6.02
CA HIS A 74 -5.84 0.49 -6.55
C HIS A 74 -5.53 -0.97 -6.17
N ALA A 75 -5.78 -1.35 -4.92
CA ALA A 75 -5.58 -2.72 -4.45
C ALA A 75 -6.40 -3.73 -5.29
N GLU A 76 -7.66 -3.41 -5.58
CA GLU A 76 -8.53 -4.24 -6.42
C GLU A 76 -8.10 -4.25 -7.89
N TYR A 77 -7.71 -3.10 -8.44
CA TYR A 77 -7.35 -2.95 -9.85
C TYR A 77 -6.00 -3.60 -10.19
N ALA A 78 -5.03 -3.48 -9.29
CA ALA A 78 -3.66 -3.99 -9.46
C ALA A 78 -3.43 -5.37 -8.81
N GLY A 79 -4.37 -5.85 -7.99
CA GLY A 79 -4.22 -7.12 -7.28
C GLY A 79 -3.19 -7.10 -6.15
N VAL A 80 -2.99 -5.95 -5.50
CA VAL A 80 -1.98 -5.75 -4.45
C VAL A 80 -2.59 -5.51 -3.07
N PRO A 81 -1.88 -5.81 -1.98
CA PRO A 81 -2.29 -5.45 -0.62
C PRO A 81 -2.54 -3.95 -0.44
N GLN A 82 -3.62 -3.60 0.28
CA GLN A 82 -3.99 -2.20 0.54
C GLN A 82 -2.91 -1.41 1.28
N ASN A 83 -2.11 -2.07 2.13
CA ASN A 83 -1.06 -1.43 2.92
C ASN A 83 0.17 -1.01 2.09
N TRP A 84 0.22 -1.32 0.79
CA TRP A 84 1.24 -0.82 -0.13
C TRP A 84 0.82 0.49 -0.84
N VAL A 85 -0.45 0.91 -0.68
CA VAL A 85 -0.95 2.11 -1.33
C VAL A 85 -0.76 3.34 -0.45
N HIS A 86 -0.02 4.32 -0.98
CA HIS A 86 0.24 5.58 -0.31
C HIS A 86 -0.52 6.72 -0.97
N VAL A 87 -1.13 7.60 -0.16
CA VAL A 87 -1.87 8.77 -0.65
C VAL A 87 -1.42 10.01 0.13
N VAL A 88 -0.93 11.01 -0.60
CA VAL A 88 -0.46 12.28 -0.06
C VAL A 88 -1.27 13.42 -0.67
N PHE A 89 -1.75 14.32 0.18
CA PHE A 89 -2.42 15.56 -0.23
C PHE A 89 -1.48 16.74 -0.05
N GLN A 90 -1.39 17.59 -1.06
CA GLN A 90 -0.67 18.86 -1.03
C GLN A 90 -1.66 19.97 -1.36
N ASP A 91 -1.71 21.01 -0.52
CA ASP A 91 -2.59 22.14 -0.78
C ASP A 91 -1.80 23.40 -1.12
N PHE A 92 -2.23 24.10 -2.16
CA PHE A 92 -1.75 25.46 -2.48
C PHE A 92 -2.79 26.51 -2.04
N PRO A 93 -2.37 27.73 -1.66
CA PRO A 93 -3.30 28.77 -1.23
C PRO A 93 -4.12 29.32 -2.41
N PRO A 94 -5.30 29.91 -2.15
CA PRO A 94 -6.06 30.61 -3.18
C PRO A 94 -5.23 31.66 -3.94
N GLY A 95 -5.31 31.64 -5.27
CA GLY A 95 -4.57 32.56 -6.16
C GLY A 95 -3.26 32.00 -6.73
N ASP A 96 -2.77 30.87 -6.22
CA ASP A 96 -1.50 30.27 -6.68
C ASP A 96 -1.70 29.17 -7.74
N GLY A 97 -2.95 28.81 -8.03
CA GLY A 97 -3.30 27.90 -9.12
C GLY A 97 -3.60 28.70 -10.40
N PHE A 98 -3.12 28.21 -11.54
CA PHE A 98 -3.36 28.83 -12.83
C PHE A 98 -3.68 27.78 -13.89
N THR A 99 -4.68 28.06 -14.71
CA THR A 99 -5.04 27.27 -15.89
C THR A 99 -5.09 28.21 -17.09
N ALA A 100 -4.41 27.85 -18.18
CA ALA A 100 -4.30 28.69 -19.37
C ALA A 100 -3.79 30.12 -19.11
N GLY A 101 -2.98 30.32 -18.06
CA GLY A 101 -2.44 31.63 -17.66
C GLY A 101 -3.35 32.45 -16.75
N GLU A 102 -4.56 31.98 -16.46
CA GLU A 102 -5.53 32.66 -15.60
C GLU A 102 -5.64 31.99 -14.23
N PRO A 103 -5.87 32.75 -13.14
CA PRO A 103 -6.06 32.18 -11.81
C PRO A 103 -7.22 31.17 -11.78
N ALA A 104 -6.95 29.97 -11.26
CA ALA A 104 -7.94 28.89 -11.25
C ALA A 104 -7.72 27.90 -10.10
N PRO A 105 -8.80 27.25 -9.62
CA PRO A 105 -8.74 26.21 -8.60
C PRO A 105 -8.27 24.86 -9.20
N ALA A 106 -7.09 24.84 -9.82
CA ALA A 106 -6.55 23.66 -10.48
C ALA A 106 -6.48 22.45 -9.53
N ALA A 107 -6.79 21.27 -10.05
CA ALA A 107 -6.74 20.01 -9.32
C ALA A 107 -5.87 19.02 -10.10
N ALA A 108 -4.82 18.50 -9.46
CA ALA A 108 -3.92 17.56 -10.09
C ALA A 108 -3.82 16.25 -9.30
N LEU A 109 -3.81 15.13 -10.00
CA LEU A 109 -3.50 13.80 -9.45
C LEU A 109 -2.32 13.22 -10.22
N THR A 110 -1.23 12.96 -9.50
CA THR A 110 -0.09 12.19 -10.03
C THR A 110 -0.06 10.84 -9.35
N LEU A 111 -0.07 9.78 -10.15
CA LEU A 111 0.15 8.42 -9.68
C LEU A 111 1.55 7.95 -10.09
N LEU A 112 2.42 7.71 -9.12
CA LEU A 112 3.71 7.07 -9.32
C LEU A 112 3.53 5.55 -9.19
N ILE A 113 3.93 4.78 -10.21
CA ILE A 113 3.97 3.31 -10.19
C ILE A 113 5.29 2.80 -10.77
N ARG A 114 5.56 1.50 -10.62
CA ARG A 114 6.65 0.85 -11.33
C ARG A 114 6.30 0.69 -12.81
N SER A 115 7.30 0.82 -13.68
CA SER A 115 7.16 0.51 -15.10
C SER A 115 6.92 -0.99 -15.31
N GLY A 116 6.12 -1.35 -16.31
CA GLY A 116 5.89 -2.75 -16.70
C GLY A 116 4.43 -3.05 -17.06
N ARG A 117 3.50 -2.17 -16.69
CA ARG A 117 2.09 -2.30 -17.05
C ARG A 117 1.82 -1.88 -18.50
N SER A 118 0.90 -2.58 -19.17
CA SER A 118 0.52 -2.30 -20.55
C SER A 118 -0.11 -0.92 -20.73
N ALA A 119 -0.13 -0.43 -21.98
CA ALA A 119 -0.78 0.84 -22.31
C ALA A 119 -2.30 0.77 -22.06
N GLU A 120 -2.91 -0.37 -22.34
CA GLU A 120 -4.33 -0.64 -22.11
C GLU A 120 -4.68 -0.59 -20.63
N TYR A 121 -3.85 -1.21 -19.78
CA TYR A 121 -4.01 -1.16 -18.32
C TYR A 121 -3.96 0.29 -17.81
N LYS A 122 -2.95 1.05 -18.24
CA LYS A 122 -2.76 2.45 -17.83
C LYS A 122 -3.89 3.35 -18.32
N LYS A 123 -4.40 3.13 -19.53
CA LYS A 123 -5.57 3.86 -20.05
C LYS A 123 -6.81 3.59 -19.21
N GLY A 124 -7.11 2.33 -18.89
CA GLY A 124 -8.24 1.98 -18.03
C GLY A 124 -8.12 2.62 -16.64
N LEU A 125 -6.91 2.60 -16.08
CA LEU A 125 -6.61 3.20 -14.78
C LEU A 125 -6.85 4.71 -14.79
N LEU A 126 -6.37 5.43 -15.79
CA LEU A 126 -6.58 6.88 -15.93
C LEU A 126 -8.07 7.26 -15.99
N LEU A 127 -8.88 6.50 -16.73
CA LEU A 127 -10.31 6.79 -16.87
C LEU A 127 -11.07 6.61 -15.54
N GLN A 128 -10.73 5.58 -14.76
CA GLN A 128 -11.33 5.37 -13.44
C GLN A 128 -10.88 6.44 -12.44
N LEU A 129 -9.58 6.78 -12.44
CA LEU A 129 -9.04 7.84 -11.58
C LEU A 129 -9.65 9.20 -11.90
N TRP A 130 -9.91 9.50 -13.17
CA TRP A 130 -10.64 10.70 -13.58
C TRP A 130 -11.99 10.80 -12.89
N SER A 131 -12.81 9.76 -12.99
CA SER A 131 -14.14 9.73 -12.38
C SER A 131 -14.10 9.87 -10.86
N ILE A 132 -13.18 9.15 -10.19
CA ILE A 132 -13.02 9.21 -8.74
C ILE A 132 -12.62 10.62 -8.30
N PHE A 133 -11.60 11.20 -8.95
CA PHE A 133 -11.03 12.47 -8.54
C PHE A 133 -11.94 13.66 -8.85
N GLN A 134 -12.60 13.65 -10.01
CA GLN A 134 -13.62 14.63 -10.36
C GLN A 134 -14.78 14.60 -9.37
N THR A 135 -15.30 13.42 -9.04
CA THR A 135 -16.40 13.29 -8.08
C THR A 135 -16.03 13.82 -6.70
N ALA A 136 -14.80 13.55 -6.26
CA ALA A 136 -14.35 13.96 -4.94
C ALA A 136 -14.09 15.48 -4.82
N THR A 137 -13.58 16.11 -5.89
CA THR A 137 -13.22 17.53 -5.89
C THR A 137 -14.35 18.45 -6.37
N GLY A 138 -15.27 17.93 -7.19
CA GLY A 138 -16.24 18.75 -7.92
C GLY A 138 -15.62 19.69 -8.95
N ALA A 139 -14.32 19.52 -9.27
CA ALA A 139 -13.64 20.36 -10.23
C ALA A 139 -14.15 20.10 -11.66
N PRO A 140 -14.31 21.16 -12.47
CA PRO A 140 -14.71 21.01 -13.86
C PRO A 140 -13.57 20.39 -14.69
N ASP A 141 -13.92 19.78 -15.83
CA ASP A 141 -13.00 19.02 -16.68
C ASP A 141 -11.75 19.81 -17.09
N ASP A 142 -11.92 21.11 -17.36
CA ASP A 142 -10.85 22.01 -17.79
C ASP A 142 -9.87 22.39 -16.67
N GLN A 143 -10.16 22.01 -15.42
CA GLN A 143 -9.33 22.29 -14.24
C GLN A 143 -8.68 21.04 -13.64
N ILE A 144 -8.96 19.86 -14.20
CA ILE A 144 -8.41 18.59 -13.73
C ILE A 144 -7.29 18.12 -14.65
N VAL A 145 -6.15 17.75 -14.05
CA VAL A 145 -5.05 17.07 -14.75
C VAL A 145 -4.69 15.80 -14.00
N ILE A 146 -4.63 14.67 -14.71
CA ILE A 146 -4.21 13.39 -14.14
C ILE A 146 -3.08 12.81 -14.98
N GLY A 147 -2.04 12.33 -14.30
CA GLY A 147 -0.88 11.68 -14.94
C GLY A 147 -0.41 10.45 -14.19
N ILE A 148 0.11 9.49 -14.95
CA ILE A 148 0.88 8.37 -14.42
C ILE A 148 2.36 8.68 -14.67
N GLN A 149 3.17 8.56 -13.62
CA GLN A 149 4.62 8.56 -13.69
C GLN A 149 5.12 7.15 -13.42
N GLU A 150 6.08 6.69 -14.23
CA GLU A 150 6.67 5.37 -14.08
C GLU A 150 8.12 5.48 -13.66
N VAL A 151 8.54 4.57 -12.78
CA VAL A 151 9.92 4.41 -12.31
C VAL A 151 10.35 2.97 -12.60
N SER A 152 11.60 2.79 -13.04
CA SER A 152 12.16 1.45 -13.18
C SER A 152 12.14 0.73 -11.82
N PRO A 153 11.79 -0.56 -11.75
CA PRO A 153 11.88 -1.36 -10.52
C PRO A 153 13.21 -1.19 -9.77
N SER A 154 14.32 -1.18 -10.50
CA SER A 154 15.68 -0.99 -9.96
C SER A 154 15.93 0.37 -9.30
N GLN A 155 15.02 1.33 -9.49
CA GLN A 155 15.06 2.69 -8.95
C GLN A 155 13.92 2.97 -7.96
N ALA A 156 13.06 1.99 -7.69
CA ALA A 156 12.04 2.06 -6.65
C ALA A 156 12.52 1.33 -5.39
N MET A 157 12.27 1.95 -4.23
CA MET A 157 12.57 1.35 -2.94
C MET A 157 11.37 1.52 -2.00
N GLU A 158 10.99 0.45 -1.32
CA GLU A 158 9.98 0.45 -0.27
C GLU A 158 10.37 -0.58 0.79
N MET A 159 9.97 -0.37 2.05
CA MET A 159 10.27 -1.30 3.14
C MET A 159 11.76 -1.63 3.29
N GLY A 160 12.64 -0.72 2.88
CA GLY A 160 14.07 -0.92 2.92
C GLY A 160 14.64 -1.79 1.79
N GLN A 161 13.86 -2.11 0.75
CA GLN A 161 14.26 -3.02 -0.33
C GLN A 161 14.04 -2.39 -1.70
N ILE A 162 14.96 -2.67 -2.64
CA ILE A 162 14.76 -2.34 -4.06
C ILE A 162 13.70 -3.29 -4.63
N MET A 163 12.80 -2.75 -5.44
CA MET A 163 11.65 -3.49 -5.93
C MET A 163 12.02 -4.47 -7.06
N PRO A 164 11.40 -5.65 -7.12
CA PRO A 164 11.56 -6.59 -8.23
C PRO A 164 10.85 -6.07 -9.48
N ASP A 165 11.12 -6.68 -10.63
CA ASP A 165 10.34 -6.43 -11.83
C ASP A 165 8.84 -6.70 -11.61
N VAL A 166 7.99 -5.99 -12.35
CA VAL A 166 6.55 -6.24 -12.36
C VAL A 166 6.30 -7.53 -13.14
N ALA A 167 5.58 -8.49 -12.56
CA ALA A 167 5.17 -9.69 -13.27
C ALA A 167 4.07 -9.35 -14.30
N GLU A 168 4.10 -10.00 -15.47
CA GLU A 168 3.04 -9.86 -16.50
C GLU A 168 1.70 -10.47 -16.03
#